data_AF-A0A7Y4XVT9-F1
#
_entry.id   AF-A0A7Y4XVT9-F1
#
_cell.length_a   1.000
_cell.length_b   1.000
_cell.length_c   1.000
_cell.angle_alpha   90.00
_cell.angle_beta   90.00
_cell.angle_gamma   90.00
#
_symmetry.space_group_name_H-M   'P 1'
#
loop_
_entity.id
_entity.type
_entity.pdbx_description
1 polymer ?
#
loop_
_entity_poly.entity_id
_entity_poly.type
_entity_poly.pdbx_seq_one_letter_code
_entity_poly.pdbx_strand_id
1 'polypeptide(L)'
;MSTEQYLHGNLAKILVRTQAILALLILLLLAGLDFFFPTNYSLQAGLHGVSAISAIVAGTYLTHRAYALIRGVHVNFKSLRYWVLGSTALNFLGAVSGNWIYMRYRGENGPRDWILKNAPDFHNYMMEFKEFVTLFPFPLMAAVTFILFYYGDDIHVRRDLTQFVGITILVSWLFLLIGFVTGLVLAKLHFV
;
A
#
# COMPACT_ATOMS: atom_id res chain seq x y z
N MET A 1 24.68 -0.38 25.93
CA MET A 1 24.16 0.18 24.66
C MET A 1 22.66 -0.01 24.66
N SER A 2 21.88 1.07 24.56
CA SER A 2 20.41 0.96 24.50
C SER A 2 20.01 0.39 23.14
N THR A 3 18.92 -0.40 23.11
CA THR A 3 18.37 -1.01 21.89
C THR A 3 18.06 0.04 20.80
N GLU A 4 17.86 1.31 21.19
CA GLU A 4 17.71 2.45 20.28
C GLU A 4 18.99 2.79 19.49
N GLN A 5 20.19 2.61 20.05
CA GLN A 5 21.44 2.84 19.31
C GLN A 5 21.65 1.81 18.18
N TYR A 6 21.14 0.59 18.34
CA TYR A 6 21.29 -0.49 17.35
C TYR A 6 20.39 -0.29 16.12
N LEU A 7 19.15 0.18 16.32
CA LEU A 7 18.19 0.48 15.25
C LEU A 7 18.58 1.72 14.41
N HIS A 8 19.48 2.57 14.90
CA HIS A 8 19.90 3.81 14.24
C HIS A 8 21.30 3.77 13.62
N GLY A 9 22.00 2.64 13.68
CA GLY A 9 23.28 2.46 13.01
C GLY A 9 23.20 2.72 11.50
N ASN A 10 24.22 3.37 10.92
CA ASN A 10 24.27 3.66 9.48
C ASN A 10 24.11 2.38 8.63
N LEU A 11 24.66 1.25 9.09
CA LEU A 11 24.50 -0.04 8.43
C LEU A 11 23.04 -0.52 8.41
N ALA A 12 22.31 -0.42 9.52
CA ALA A 12 20.91 -0.81 9.60
C ALA A 12 20.05 0.05 8.65
N LYS A 13 20.32 1.36 8.59
CA LYS A 13 19.64 2.27 7.65
C LYS A 13 19.93 1.90 6.19
N ILE A 14 21.17 1.55 5.86
CA ILE A 14 21.56 1.13 4.51
C ILE A 14 20.85 -0.18 4.16
N LEU A 15 20.89 -1.18 5.03
CA LEU A 15 20.28 -2.49 4.79
C LEU A 15 18.76 -2.37 4.56
N VAL A 16 18.04 -1.63 5.41
CA VAL A 16 16.59 -1.42 5.25
C VAL A 16 16.29 -0.71 3.93
N ARG A 17 17.07 0.32 3.56
CA ARG A 17 16.89 1.03 2.29
C ARG A 17 17.16 0.11 1.10
N THR A 18 18.25 -0.66 1.13
CA THR A 18 18.60 -1.59 0.05
C THR A 18 17.56 -2.68 -0.10
N GLN A 19 17.10 -3.28 1.00
CA GLN A 19 16.03 -4.29 0.98
C GLN A 19 14.72 -3.71 0.41
N ALA A 20 14.35 -2.49 0.81
CA ALA A 20 13.17 -1.83 0.26
C ALA A 20 13.31 -1.52 -1.23
N ILE A 21 14.50 -1.07 -1.68
CA ILE A 21 14.78 -0.80 -3.11
C ILE A 21 14.77 -2.09 -3.92
N LEU A 22 15.39 -3.17 -3.45
CA LEU A 22 15.41 -4.45 -4.15
C LEU A 22 14.01 -5.06 -4.21
N ALA A 23 13.25 -5.02 -3.11
CA ALA A 23 11.86 -5.44 -3.11
C ALA A 23 11.03 -4.60 -4.10
N LEU A 24 11.19 -3.28 -4.09
CA LEU A 24 10.54 -2.39 -5.04
C LEU A 24 10.89 -2.76 -6.48
N LEU A 25 12.16 -2.98 -6.80
CA LEU A 25 12.62 -3.37 -8.14
C LEU A 25 12.02 -4.70 -8.59
N ILE A 26 12.07 -5.74 -7.73
CA ILE A 26 11.50 -7.06 -8.05
C ILE A 26 10.00 -6.96 -8.29
N LEU A 27 9.30 -6.20 -7.45
CA LEU A 27 7.87 -5.98 -7.60
C LEU A 27 7.55 -5.19 -8.88
N LEU A 28 8.30 -4.12 -9.17
CA LEU A 28 8.12 -3.34 -10.40
C LEU A 28 8.42 -4.15 -11.66
N LEU A 29 9.41 -5.06 -11.62
CA LEU A 29 9.66 -6.01 -12.70
C LEU A 29 8.47 -6.95 -12.91
N LEU A 30 7.78 -7.35 -11.85
CA LEU A 30 6.53 -8.13 -11.93
C LEU A 30 5.45 -7.40 -12.75
N ALA A 31 5.32 -6.07 -12.58
CA ALA A 31 4.43 -5.24 -13.40
C ALA A 31 4.99 -4.93 -14.80
N GLY A 32 6.31 -4.77 -14.93
CA GLY A 32 6.98 -4.45 -16.21
C GLY A 32 7.05 -5.63 -17.17
N LEU A 33 7.10 -6.86 -16.66
CA LEU A 33 7.08 -8.08 -17.47
C LEU A 33 5.72 -8.28 -18.17
N ASP A 34 4.65 -7.74 -17.60
CA ASP A 34 3.30 -7.73 -18.20
C ASP A 34 3.27 -6.94 -19.53
N PHE A 35 4.22 -6.03 -19.76
CA PHE A 35 4.37 -5.34 -21.05
C PHE A 35 4.76 -6.30 -22.19
N PHE A 36 5.44 -7.41 -21.88
CA PHE A 36 5.87 -8.40 -22.86
C PHE A 36 4.82 -9.49 -23.14
N PHE A 37 3.72 -9.52 -22.37
CA PHE A 37 2.57 -10.39 -22.58
C PHE A 37 1.36 -9.54 -23.01
N PRO A 38 1.09 -9.40 -24.31
CA PRO A 38 0.19 -8.38 -24.81
C PRO A 38 -1.26 -8.63 -24.37
N THR A 39 -1.80 -7.65 -23.63
CA THR A 39 -3.22 -7.52 -23.30
C THR A 39 -3.72 -6.14 -23.73
N ASN A 40 -4.99 -6.02 -24.12
CA ASN A 40 -5.62 -4.73 -24.50
C ASN A 40 -5.65 -3.72 -23.34
N TYR A 41 -5.23 -4.13 -22.14
CA TYR A 41 -5.25 -3.35 -20.90
C TYR A 41 -3.86 -3.12 -20.30
N SER A 42 -2.79 -3.29 -21.08
CA SER A 42 -1.40 -3.28 -20.58
C SER A 42 -1.01 -1.97 -19.91
N LEU A 43 -1.51 -0.83 -20.40
CA LEU A 43 -1.28 0.47 -19.78
C LEU A 43 -1.99 0.59 -18.43
N GLN A 44 -3.27 0.21 -18.35
CA GLN A 44 -4.04 0.27 -17.11
C GLN A 44 -3.48 -0.68 -16.07
N ALA A 45 -3.14 -1.91 -16.47
CA ALA A 45 -2.50 -2.92 -15.64
C ALA A 45 -1.13 -2.45 -15.14
N GLY A 46 -0.29 -1.91 -16.02
CA GLY A 46 1.02 -1.35 -15.67
C GLY A 46 0.92 -0.18 -14.68
N LEU A 47 0.03 0.79 -14.93
CA LEU A 47 -0.20 1.92 -14.03
C LEU A 47 -0.72 1.46 -12.66
N HIS A 48 -1.64 0.50 -12.63
CA HIS A 48 -2.12 -0.07 -11.38
C HIS A 48 -1.02 -0.84 -10.63
N GLY A 49 -0.28 -1.69 -11.32
CA GLY A 49 0.84 -2.43 -10.76
C GLY A 49 1.86 -1.50 -10.12
N VAL A 50 2.37 -0.53 -10.88
CA VAL A 50 3.37 0.44 -10.38
C VAL A 50 2.85 1.24 -9.18
N SER A 51 1.60 1.70 -9.21
CA SER A 51 1.01 2.47 -8.10
C SER A 51 0.78 1.61 -6.85
N ALA A 52 0.25 0.39 -6.99
CA ALA A 52 0.03 -0.54 -5.89
C ALA A 52 1.36 -0.96 -5.22
N ILE A 53 2.38 -1.25 -6.05
CA ILE A 53 3.73 -1.59 -5.58
C ILE A 53 4.39 -0.42 -4.85
N SER A 54 4.28 0.79 -5.42
CA SER A 54 4.82 2.00 -4.79
C SER A 54 4.11 2.29 -3.46
N ALA A 55 2.79 2.10 -3.42
CA ALA A 55 2.00 2.28 -2.21
C ALA A 55 2.44 1.30 -1.10
N ILE A 56 2.60 -0.01 -1.40
CA ILE A 56 2.99 -0.99 -0.38
C ILE A 56 4.41 -0.72 0.14
N VAL A 57 5.34 -0.27 -0.71
CA VAL A 57 6.69 0.11 -0.28
C VAL A 57 6.66 1.34 0.63
N ALA A 58 5.92 2.38 0.25
CA ALA A 58 5.77 3.58 1.09
C ALA A 58 5.06 3.26 2.43
N GLY A 59 4.01 2.44 2.40
CA GLY A 59 3.30 1.96 3.58
C GLY A 59 4.21 1.16 4.51
N THR A 60 5.00 0.24 3.95
CA THR A 60 5.97 -0.58 4.71
C THR A 60 7.04 0.31 5.36
N TYR A 61 7.54 1.32 4.66
CA TYR A 61 8.45 2.29 5.26
C TYR A 61 7.79 3.04 6.44
N LEU A 62 6.52 3.41 6.29
CA LEU A 62 5.77 4.13 7.33
C LEU A 62 5.47 3.29 8.57
N THR A 63 5.38 1.95 8.48
CA THR A 63 5.18 1.10 9.67
C THR A 63 6.32 1.23 10.69
N HIS A 64 7.57 1.38 10.22
CA HIS A 64 8.72 1.62 11.10
C HIS A 64 8.58 2.94 11.88
N ARG A 65 7.99 3.97 11.27
CA ARG A 65 7.71 5.25 11.93
C ARG A 65 6.48 5.17 12.83
N ALA A 66 5.46 4.40 12.43
CA ALA A 66 4.27 4.16 13.21
C ALA A 66 4.60 3.50 14.55
N TYR A 67 5.52 2.53 14.57
CA TYR A 67 5.98 1.92 15.82
C TYR A 67 6.60 2.95 16.78
N ALA A 68 7.46 3.85 16.28
CA ALA A 68 8.04 4.93 17.09
C ALA A 68 6.97 5.87 17.66
N LEU A 69 5.97 6.25 16.84
CA LEU A 69 4.83 7.04 17.30
C LEU A 69 4.04 6.31 18.39
N ILE A 70 3.73 5.02 18.23
CA ILE A 70 2.99 4.22 19.22
C ILE A 70 3.77 4.07 20.51
N ARG A 71 5.11 4.08 20.48
CA ARG A 71 5.97 4.00 21.67
C ARG A 71 6.25 5.35 22.33
N GLY A 72 5.95 6.46 21.66
CA GLY A 72 6.23 7.81 22.17
C GLY A 72 7.71 8.18 22.04
N VAL A 73 8.42 7.51 21.14
CA VAL A 73 9.82 7.83 20.81
C VAL A 73 9.84 9.07 19.92
N HIS A 74 10.91 9.84 19.98
CA HIS A 74 11.07 11.03 19.15
C HIS A 74 10.96 10.70 17.65
N VAL A 75 10.11 11.45 16.94
CA VAL A 75 9.91 11.32 15.48
C VAL A 75 10.04 12.69 14.83
N ASN A 76 10.70 12.73 13.68
CA ASN A 76 10.73 13.93 12.84
C ASN A 76 9.37 14.12 12.14
N PHE A 77 8.49 14.94 12.73
CA PHE A 77 7.12 15.18 12.24
C PHE A 77 7.08 15.87 10.86
N LYS A 78 8.02 16.78 10.57
CA LYS A 78 8.14 17.39 9.25
C LYS A 78 8.37 16.33 8.16
N SER A 79 9.31 15.42 8.38
CA SER A 79 9.55 14.32 7.45
C SER A 79 8.36 13.35 7.38
N LEU A 80 7.74 13.04 8.52
CA LEU A 80 6.57 12.16 8.57
C LEU A 80 5.41 12.70 7.73
N ARG A 81 5.11 14.01 7.83
CA ARG A 81 4.09 14.70 7.02
C ARG A 81 4.23 14.42 5.53
N TYR A 82 5.43 14.62 4.98
CA TYR A 82 5.67 14.40 3.55
C TYR A 82 5.61 12.92 3.14
N TRP A 83 6.08 12.01 3.99
CA TRP A 83 5.97 10.57 3.70
C TRP A 83 4.52 10.07 3.72
N VAL A 84 3.71 10.54 4.68
CA VAL A 84 2.27 10.21 4.73
C VAL A 84 1.53 10.86 3.57
N LEU A 85 1.84 12.11 3.21
CA LEU A 85 1.25 12.77 2.04
C LEU A 85 1.55 12.00 0.75
N GLY A 86 2.82 11.63 0.54
CA GLY A 86 3.23 10.81 -0.60
C GLY A 86 2.53 9.45 -0.62
N SER A 87 2.44 8.77 0.52
CA SER A 87 1.70 7.52 0.63
C SER A 87 0.20 7.71 0.37
N THR A 88 -0.41 8.81 0.80
CA THR A 88 -1.82 9.14 0.50
C THR A 88 -2.05 9.29 -1.00
N ALA A 89 -1.18 10.02 -1.68
CA ALA A 89 -1.23 10.17 -3.14
C ALA A 89 -1.07 8.82 -3.86
N LEU A 90 -0.14 7.97 -3.41
CA LEU A 90 0.05 6.63 -3.98
C LEU A 90 -1.16 5.72 -3.76
N ASN A 91 -1.77 5.75 -2.56
CA ASN A 91 -2.99 5.00 -2.28
C ASN A 91 -4.17 5.51 -3.11
N PHE A 92 -4.28 6.83 -3.32
CA PHE A 92 -5.28 7.41 -4.23
C PHE A 92 -5.08 6.92 -5.67
N LEU A 93 -3.85 6.98 -6.18
CA LEU A 93 -3.52 6.48 -7.51
C LEU A 93 -3.79 4.98 -7.64
N GLY A 94 -3.48 4.18 -6.61
CA GLY A 94 -3.79 2.76 -6.55
C GLY A 94 -5.29 2.49 -6.61
N ALA A 95 -6.11 3.26 -5.89
CA ALA A 95 -7.56 3.15 -5.92
C ALA A 95 -8.15 3.54 -7.29
N VAL A 96 -7.72 4.67 -7.86
CA VAL A 96 -8.20 5.13 -9.18
C VAL A 96 -7.82 4.16 -10.29
N SER A 97 -6.54 3.77 -10.37
CA SER A 97 -6.06 2.81 -11.37
C SER A 97 -6.63 1.41 -11.17
N GLY A 98 -6.90 1.01 -9.91
CA GLY A 98 -7.57 -0.24 -9.56
C GLY A 98 -8.98 -0.31 -10.13
N ASN A 99 -9.70 0.80 -10.10
CA ASN A 99 -11.03 0.89 -10.72
C ASN A 99 -10.96 0.78 -12.25
N TRP A 100 -9.87 1.21 -12.90
CA TRP A 100 -9.71 1.03 -14.34
C TRP A 100 -9.59 -0.43 -14.75
N ILE A 101 -8.75 -1.20 -14.06
CA ILE A 101 -8.62 -2.64 -14.32
C ILE A 101 -9.89 -3.39 -13.88
N TYR A 102 -10.62 -2.86 -12.89
CA TYR A 102 -11.88 -3.43 -12.42
C TYR A 102 -12.98 -3.39 -13.49
N MET A 103 -13.03 -2.34 -14.32
CA MET A 103 -13.96 -2.28 -15.45
C MET A 103 -13.76 -3.45 -16.43
N ARG A 104 -12.51 -3.84 -16.70
CA ARG A 104 -12.21 -5.04 -17.51
C ARG A 104 -12.60 -6.32 -16.78
N TYR A 105 -12.31 -6.41 -15.48
CA TYR A 105 -12.72 -7.55 -14.67
C TYR A 105 -14.23 -7.81 -14.76
N ARG A 106 -15.04 -6.75 -14.71
CA ARG A 106 -16.52 -6.79 -14.77
C ARG A 106 -17.13 -6.81 -16.18
N GLY A 107 -16.35 -6.55 -17.22
CA GLY A 107 -16.85 -6.52 -18.60
C GLY A 107 -17.36 -7.88 -19.08
N GLU A 108 -18.19 -7.89 -20.11
CA GLU A 108 -18.69 -9.13 -20.73
C GLU A 108 -17.53 -10.02 -21.21
N ASN A 109 -17.63 -11.32 -20.96
CA ASN A 109 -16.54 -12.28 -21.19
C ASN A 109 -15.26 -11.89 -20.40
N GLY A 110 -15.49 -11.26 -19.25
CA GLY A 110 -14.47 -10.80 -18.32
C GLY A 110 -13.82 -11.95 -17.55
N PRO A 111 -12.66 -11.71 -16.91
CA PRO A 111 -12.11 -12.63 -15.92
C PRO A 111 -13.13 -13.01 -14.84
N ARG A 112 -14.05 -12.11 -14.49
CA ARG A 112 -15.17 -12.41 -13.58
C ARG A 112 -16.03 -13.58 -14.07
N ASP A 113 -16.44 -13.58 -15.34
CA ASP A 113 -17.34 -14.60 -15.87
C ASP A 113 -16.68 -15.97 -15.86
N TRP A 114 -15.38 -16.02 -16.17
CA TRP A 114 -14.60 -17.24 -16.05
C TRP A 114 -14.49 -17.70 -14.59
N ILE A 115 -14.20 -16.79 -13.65
CA ILE A 115 -14.08 -17.14 -12.23
C ILE A 115 -15.43 -17.62 -11.68
N LEU A 116 -16.54 -16.97 -11.99
CA LEU A 116 -17.87 -17.41 -11.55
C LEU A 116 -18.23 -18.81 -12.09
N LYS A 117 -17.78 -19.13 -13.30
CA LYS A 117 -18.00 -20.44 -13.92
C LYS A 117 -17.13 -21.55 -13.31
N ASN A 118 -15.88 -21.25 -12.96
CA ASN A 118 -14.89 -22.28 -12.57
C ASN A 118 -14.54 -22.28 -11.07
N ALA A 119 -14.70 -21.17 -10.38
CA ALA A 119 -14.34 -20.95 -8.98
C ALA A 119 -15.28 -19.94 -8.27
N PRO A 120 -16.60 -20.22 -8.19
CA PRO A 120 -17.59 -19.28 -7.66
C PRO A 120 -17.36 -18.91 -6.19
N ASP A 121 -16.95 -19.87 -5.34
CA ASP A 121 -16.65 -19.59 -3.93
C ASP A 121 -15.47 -18.61 -3.80
N PHE A 122 -14.47 -18.75 -4.67
CA PHE A 122 -13.34 -17.83 -4.69
C PHE A 122 -13.77 -16.41 -5.06
N HIS A 123 -14.70 -16.23 -6.00
CA HIS A 123 -15.30 -14.92 -6.27
C HIS A 123 -16.02 -14.38 -5.03
N ASN A 124 -16.95 -15.14 -4.47
CA ASN A 124 -17.84 -14.65 -3.41
C ASN A 124 -17.09 -14.30 -2.13
N TYR A 125 -16.03 -15.04 -1.77
CA TYR A 125 -15.28 -14.74 -0.55
C TYR A 125 -14.08 -13.83 -0.79
N MET A 126 -13.26 -14.11 -1.80
CA MET A 126 -11.97 -13.42 -1.96
C MET A 126 -12.12 -12.12 -2.75
N MET A 127 -12.93 -12.10 -3.81
CA MET A 127 -13.08 -10.89 -4.65
C MET A 127 -13.87 -9.80 -3.96
N GLU A 128 -15.03 -10.13 -3.39
CA GLU A 128 -15.86 -9.14 -2.69
C GLU A 128 -15.13 -8.54 -1.49
N PHE A 129 -14.43 -9.37 -0.71
CA PHE A 129 -13.60 -8.91 0.40
C PHE A 129 -12.45 -8.00 -0.08
N LYS A 130 -11.72 -8.42 -1.12
CA LYS A 130 -10.61 -7.65 -1.70
C LYS A 130 -11.06 -6.30 -2.23
N GLU A 131 -12.20 -6.25 -2.92
CA GLU A 131 -12.79 -5.00 -3.44
C GLU A 131 -13.05 -3.98 -2.32
N PHE A 132 -13.61 -4.42 -1.19
CA PHE A 132 -13.82 -3.53 -0.03
C PHE A 132 -12.51 -3.15 0.67
N VAL A 133 -11.67 -4.14 1.01
CA VAL A 133 -10.46 -3.92 1.82
C VAL A 133 -9.47 -2.98 1.13
N THR A 134 -9.33 -3.08 -0.20
CA THR A 134 -8.39 -2.26 -0.98
C THR A 134 -8.76 -0.78 -1.02
N LEU A 135 -9.98 -0.40 -0.67
CA LEU A 135 -10.42 1.00 -0.67
C LEU A 135 -10.11 1.74 0.64
N PHE A 136 -9.90 1.04 1.75
CA PHE A 136 -9.62 1.66 3.06
C PHE A 136 -8.26 2.38 3.19
N PRO A 137 -7.16 1.94 2.55
CA PRO A 137 -5.87 2.61 2.72
C PRO A 137 -5.89 4.10 2.38
N PHE A 138 -6.60 4.51 1.32
CA PHE A 138 -6.69 5.93 0.94
C PHE A 138 -7.34 6.82 2.00
N PRO A 139 -8.60 6.60 2.45
CA PRO A 139 -9.24 7.45 3.44
C PRO A 139 -8.51 7.42 4.79
N LEU A 140 -7.93 6.28 5.19
CA LEU A 140 -7.14 6.20 6.42
C LEU A 140 -5.88 7.07 6.34
N MET A 141 -5.13 6.99 5.23
CA MET A 141 -3.94 7.81 5.03
C MET A 141 -4.27 9.29 4.83
N ALA A 142 -5.41 9.61 4.21
CA ALA A 142 -5.91 10.97 4.10
C ALA A 142 -6.25 11.57 5.47
N ALA A 143 -6.89 10.79 6.36
CA ALA A 143 -7.16 11.21 7.73
C ALA A 143 -5.86 11.46 8.52
N VAL A 144 -4.87 10.56 8.40
CA VAL A 144 -3.55 10.76 9.02
C VAL A 144 -2.85 11.99 8.48
N THR A 145 -2.88 12.20 7.16
CA THR A 145 -2.31 13.39 6.52
C THR A 145 -2.96 14.65 7.07
N PHE A 146 -4.30 14.69 7.12
CA PHE A 146 -5.03 15.81 7.69
C PHE A 146 -4.60 16.09 9.14
N ILE A 147 -4.58 15.08 10.02
CA ILE A 147 -4.18 15.25 11.43
C ILE A 147 -2.75 15.81 11.53
N LEU A 148 -1.80 15.23 10.79
CA LEU A 148 -0.40 15.66 10.87
C LEU A 148 -0.19 17.08 10.34
N PHE A 149 -0.94 17.50 9.32
CA PHE A 149 -0.84 18.87 8.80
C PHE A 149 -1.62 19.88 9.65
N TYR A 150 -2.79 19.50 10.16
CA TYR A 150 -3.64 20.36 10.99
C TYR A 150 -2.97 20.70 12.33
N TYR A 151 -2.45 19.69 13.03
CA TYR A 151 -1.77 19.90 14.31
C TYR A 151 -0.31 20.33 14.16
N GLY A 152 0.26 20.25 12.96
CA GLY A 152 1.63 20.69 12.67
C GLY A 152 2.65 20.09 13.63
N ASP A 153 3.51 20.95 14.20
CA ASP A 153 4.51 20.51 15.16
C ASP A 153 3.93 20.32 16.58
N ASP A 154 2.79 20.95 16.92
CA ASP A 154 2.14 20.84 18.25
C ASP A 154 1.61 19.43 18.56
N ILE A 155 1.50 18.55 17.56
CA ILE A 155 1.12 17.15 17.78
C ILE A 155 2.07 16.42 18.74
N HIS A 156 3.31 16.88 18.91
CA HIS A 156 4.30 16.25 19.79
C HIS A 156 3.87 16.22 21.26
N VAL A 157 3.03 17.17 21.72
CA VAL A 157 2.48 17.17 23.09
C VAL A 157 1.21 16.33 23.22
N ARG A 158 0.67 15.82 22.11
CA ARG A 158 -0.60 15.09 22.03
C ARG A 158 -0.36 13.59 21.86
N ARG A 159 -0.11 12.92 22.99
CA ARG A 159 0.21 11.49 23.02
C ARG A 159 -0.90 10.63 22.42
N ASP A 160 -2.14 10.96 22.72
CA ASP A 160 -3.35 10.37 22.16
C ASP A 160 -3.35 10.41 20.62
N LEU A 161 -3.10 11.59 20.05
CA LEU A 161 -3.10 11.78 18.60
C LEU A 161 -1.94 11.06 17.91
N THR A 162 -0.74 11.09 18.50
CA THR A 162 0.42 10.35 17.95
C THR A 162 0.19 8.84 17.93
N GLN A 163 -0.43 8.26 18.97
CA GLN A 163 -0.81 6.85 18.99
C GLN A 163 -1.87 6.54 17.94
N PHE A 164 -2.92 7.38 17.86
CA PHE A 164 -3.98 7.23 16.87
C PHE A 164 -3.43 7.24 15.45
N VAL A 165 -2.53 8.19 15.14
CA VAL A 165 -1.83 8.26 13.84
C VAL A 165 -1.04 6.98 13.58
N GLY A 166 -0.24 6.53 14.56
CA GLY A 166 0.57 5.32 14.41
C GLY A 166 -0.29 4.07 14.15
N ILE A 167 -1.36 3.88 14.92
CA ILE A 167 -2.29 2.75 14.74
C ILE A 167 -2.96 2.83 13.36
N THR A 168 -3.43 4.01 12.95
CA THR A 168 -4.09 4.22 11.66
C THR A 168 -3.16 3.90 10.48
N ILE A 169 -1.88 4.28 10.56
CA ILE A 169 -0.87 3.89 9.57
C ILE A 169 -0.71 2.36 9.50
N LEU A 170 -0.65 1.67 10.65
CA LEU A 170 -0.52 0.21 10.68
C LEU A 170 -1.75 -0.50 10.10
N VAL A 171 -2.95 -0.05 10.45
CA VAL A 171 -4.21 -0.59 9.91
C VAL A 171 -4.28 -0.37 8.41
N SER A 172 -3.94 0.85 7.94
CA SER A 172 -3.86 1.14 6.51
C SER A 172 -2.87 0.24 5.78
N TRP A 173 -1.69 0.01 6.36
CA TRP A 173 -0.69 -0.88 5.79
C TRP A 173 -1.17 -2.33 5.73
N LEU A 174 -1.87 -2.81 6.75
CA LEU A 174 -2.43 -4.15 6.77
C LEU A 174 -3.44 -4.36 5.63
N PHE A 175 -4.38 -3.43 5.45
CA PHE A 175 -5.32 -3.47 4.33
C PHE A 175 -4.63 -3.41 2.97
N LEU A 176 -3.59 -2.58 2.86
CA LEU A 176 -2.79 -2.48 1.64
C LEU A 176 -2.05 -3.79 1.33
N LEU A 177 -1.47 -4.45 2.35
CA LEU A 177 -0.79 -5.73 2.20
C LEU A 177 -1.76 -6.84 1.79
N ILE A 178 -2.92 -6.94 2.45
CA ILE A 178 -3.95 -7.91 2.11
C ILE A 178 -4.42 -7.69 0.66
N GLY A 179 -4.72 -6.45 0.30
CA GLY A 179 -5.14 -6.08 -1.05
C GLY A 179 -4.09 -6.39 -2.12
N PHE A 180 -2.81 -6.16 -1.81
CA PHE A 180 -1.69 -6.45 -2.69
C PHE A 180 -1.52 -7.96 -2.93
N VAL A 181 -1.48 -8.76 -1.86
CA VAL A 181 -1.29 -10.21 -1.96
C VAL A 181 -2.47 -10.86 -2.69
N THR A 182 -3.70 -10.48 -2.35
CA THR A 182 -4.90 -10.98 -3.04
C THR A 182 -4.92 -10.54 -4.50
N GLY A 183 -4.51 -9.30 -4.82
CA GLY A 183 -4.32 -8.81 -6.19
C GLY A 183 -3.34 -9.65 -7.02
N LEU A 184 -2.21 -10.04 -6.44
CA LEU A 184 -1.23 -10.90 -7.11
C LEU A 184 -1.75 -12.31 -7.39
N VAL A 185 -2.53 -12.89 -6.48
CA VAL A 185 -3.17 -14.20 -6.69
C VAL A 185 -4.16 -14.10 -7.85
N LEU A 186 -4.94 -13.02 -7.90
CA LEU A 186 -5.94 -12.81 -8.94
C LEU A 186 -5.34 -12.65 -10.33
N ALA A 187 -4.25 -11.89 -10.46
CA ALA A 187 -3.55 -11.71 -11.72
C ALA A 187 -3.16 -13.06 -12.37
N LYS A 188 -2.88 -14.10 -11.56
CA LYS A 188 -2.50 -15.42 -12.05
C LYS A 188 -3.68 -16.30 -12.49
N LEU A 189 -4.91 -15.99 -12.09
CA LEU A 189 -6.03 -16.89 -12.26
C LEU A 189 -6.66 -16.85 -13.66
N HIS A 190 -6.64 -15.71 -14.37
CA HIS A 190 -6.95 -15.62 -15.81
C HIS A 190 -6.80 -14.19 -16.39
N PHE A 191 -5.78 -13.42 -16.00
CA PHE A 191 -5.50 -12.09 -16.60
C PHE A 191 -4.41 -12.20 -17.70
N VAL A 192 -4.53 -13.17 -18.60
CA VAL A 192 -3.84 -13.13 -19.90
C VAL A 192 -4.72 -12.36 -20.89
#